data_AF-A0A3N2QS05-F1
#
_entry.id   AF-A0A3N2QS05-F1
#
_cell.length_a   1.000
_cell.length_b   1.000
_cell.length_c   1.000
_cell.angle_alpha   90.00
_cell.angle_beta   90.00
_cell.angle_gamma   90.00
#
_symmetry.space_group_name_H-M   'P 1'
#
loop_
_entity.id
_entity.type
_entity.pdbx_description
1 polymer ?
#
loop_
_entity_poly.entity_id
_entity_poly.type
_entity_poly.pdbx_seq_one_letter_code
_entity_poly.pdbx_strand_id
1 'polypeptide(L)'
;MTRTIALAVAALLGTATLASATSTFGIVERQGSSANIELGLVRSEAPATVEIFSGDRLLGSTTVRAGANDNVRVNVGRPPVSNLTAVLSADGEVLATTVIDVDRNDR
;
A
#
# COMPACT_ATOMS: atom_id res chain seq x y z
N MET A 1 17.01 41.29 37.70
CA MET A 1 17.73 40.43 36.73
C MET A 1 16.70 39.58 36.01
N THR A 2 16.17 40.05 34.88
CA THR A 2 15.15 39.33 34.09
C THR A 2 15.88 38.49 33.05
N ARG A 3 15.91 37.17 33.25
CA ARG A 3 16.55 36.20 32.35
C ARG A 3 15.57 35.88 31.23
N THR A 4 15.83 36.39 30.04
CA THR A 4 15.07 36.07 28.83
C THR A 4 15.49 34.68 28.34
N ILE A 5 14.61 33.70 28.49
CA ILE A 5 14.83 32.34 27.97
C ILE A 5 14.40 32.37 26.49
N ALA A 6 15.37 32.31 25.59
CA ALA A 6 15.10 32.12 24.16
C ALA A 6 14.65 30.67 23.92
N LEU A 7 13.39 30.48 23.54
CA LEU A 7 12.89 29.21 23.00
C LEU A 7 13.27 29.14 21.52
N ALA A 8 14.36 28.43 21.20
CA ALA A 8 14.64 28.03 19.84
C ALA A 8 13.77 26.82 19.49
N VAL A 9 12.69 27.05 18.73
CA VAL A 9 11.90 25.97 18.14
C VAL A 9 12.66 25.49 16.90
N ALA A 10 13.40 24.39 17.04
CA ALA A 10 13.98 23.69 15.91
C ALA A 10 12.85 23.02 15.14
N ALA A 11 12.40 23.64 14.04
CA ALA A 11 11.56 22.99 13.06
C ALA A 11 12.39 21.93 12.34
N LEU A 12 12.33 20.69 12.83
CA LEU A 12 12.76 19.52 12.07
C LEU A 12 11.81 19.40 10.89
N LEU A 13 12.14 20.05 9.78
CA LEU A 13 11.59 19.74 8.48
C LEU A 13 12.08 18.33 8.16
N GLY A 14 11.30 17.33 8.59
CA GLY A 14 11.45 15.97 8.15
C GLY A 14 11.34 15.99 6.63
N THR A 15 12.48 15.87 5.96
CA THR A 15 12.52 15.55 4.54
C THR A 15 11.89 14.17 4.45
N ALA A 16 10.62 14.12 4.08
CA ALA A 16 9.98 12.91 3.60
C ALA A 16 10.70 12.56 2.30
N THR A 17 11.82 11.86 2.41
CA THR A 17 12.40 11.11 1.31
C THR A 17 11.32 10.14 0.89
N LEU A 18 10.55 10.51 -0.15
CA LEU A 18 9.79 9.55 -0.94
C LEU A 18 10.83 8.68 -1.65
N ALA A 19 11.41 7.75 -0.91
CA ALA A 19 12.25 6.70 -1.44
C ALA A 19 11.32 5.68 -2.10
N SER A 20 10.73 6.05 -3.24
CA SER A 20 10.11 5.11 -4.17
C SER A 20 11.22 4.29 -4.82
N ALA A 21 11.88 3.43 -4.06
CA ALA A 21 12.94 2.58 -4.56
C ALA A 21 12.69 1.16 -4.06
N THR A 22 12.38 0.27 -5.01
CA THR A 22 12.44 -1.20 -4.95
C THR A 22 11.24 -1.99 -4.40
N SER A 23 10.20 -1.34 -3.88
CA SER A 23 8.94 -2.04 -3.59
C SER A 23 8.05 -2.03 -4.82
N THR A 24 7.83 -3.21 -5.41
CA THR A 24 7.15 -3.35 -6.70
C THR A 24 6.05 -4.39 -6.57
N PHE A 25 4.86 -4.03 -7.03
CA PHE A 25 3.81 -4.99 -7.35
C PHE A 25 4.14 -5.61 -8.71
N GLY A 26 4.13 -6.93 -8.78
CA GLY A 26 4.12 -7.66 -10.03
C GLY A 26 2.93 -7.25 -10.87
N ILE A 27 2.97 -7.58 -12.16
CA ILE A 27 1.88 -7.29 -13.09
C ILE A 27 0.57 -7.79 -12.45
N VAL A 28 -0.29 -6.84 -12.08
CA VAL A 28 -1.62 -7.18 -11.57
C VAL A 28 -2.43 -7.49 -12.81
N GLU A 29 -2.48 -8.76 -13.17
CA GLU A 29 -3.37 -9.23 -14.22
C GLU A 29 -4.81 -8.83 -13.86
N ARG A 30 -5.59 -8.56 -14.89
CA ARG A 30 -7.00 -8.13 -14.82
C ARG A 30 -7.76 -9.00 -13.82
N GLN A 31 -8.25 -8.40 -12.73
CA GLN A 31 -9.00 -9.14 -11.72
C GLN A 31 -10.40 -9.47 -12.22
N GLY A 32 -10.77 -10.75 -12.17
CA GLY A 32 -12.16 -11.17 -12.39
C GLY A 32 -13.07 -10.74 -11.24
N SER A 33 -14.37 -11.03 -11.35
CA SER A 33 -15.39 -10.67 -10.33
C SER A 33 -15.31 -11.52 -9.04
N SER A 34 -14.11 -11.86 -8.57
CA SER A 34 -13.87 -12.62 -7.35
C SER A 34 -13.68 -11.71 -6.14
N ALA A 35 -14.02 -12.21 -4.95
CA ALA A 35 -13.75 -11.53 -3.68
C ALA A 35 -12.27 -11.63 -3.22
N ASN A 36 -11.43 -12.31 -3.99
CA ASN A 36 -9.99 -12.43 -3.73
C ASN A 36 -9.25 -11.63 -4.80
N ILE A 37 -8.45 -10.66 -4.36
CA ILE A 37 -7.60 -9.85 -5.22
C ILE A 37 -6.22 -10.50 -5.26
N GLU A 38 -5.82 -10.95 -6.44
CA GLU A 38 -4.53 -11.61 -6.65
C GLU A 38 -3.48 -10.59 -7.08
N LEU A 39 -2.57 -10.24 -6.18
CA LEU A 39 -1.50 -9.28 -6.45
C LEU A 39 -0.27 -9.91 -7.11
N GLY A 40 -0.25 -11.24 -7.22
CA GLY A 40 0.87 -11.99 -7.76
C GLY A 40 2.11 -11.83 -6.89
N LEU A 41 3.16 -11.24 -7.47
CA LEU A 41 4.43 -11.00 -6.80
C LEU A 41 4.41 -9.64 -6.08
N VAL A 42 4.65 -9.61 -4.77
CA VAL A 42 4.86 -8.37 -4.02
C VAL A 42 6.26 -8.40 -3.42
N ARG A 43 7.10 -7.47 -3.85
CA ARG A 43 8.45 -7.31 -3.29
C ARG A 43 8.46 -6.18 -2.28
N SER A 44 8.99 -6.46 -1.09
CA SER A 44 9.23 -5.46 -0.04
C SER A 44 10.63 -5.62 0.54
N GLU A 45 11.25 -4.56 1.03
CA GLU A 45 12.54 -4.66 1.74
C GLU A 45 12.40 -5.03 3.21
N ALA A 46 11.21 -4.82 3.78
CA ALA A 46 10.91 -5.04 5.19
C ALA A 46 9.60 -5.82 5.36
N PRO A 47 9.30 -6.37 6.56
CA PRO A 47 7.96 -6.82 6.87
C PRO A 47 6.96 -5.68 6.64
N ALA A 48 5.97 -5.92 5.79
CA ALA A 48 5.07 -4.88 5.32
C ALA A 48 3.63 -5.41 5.27
N THR A 49 2.67 -4.51 5.14
CA THR A 49 1.26 -4.84 4.98
C THR A 49 0.80 -4.32 3.63
N VAL A 50 0.14 -5.18 2.86
CA VAL A 50 -0.59 -4.76 1.68
C VAL A 50 -2.03 -4.50 2.09
N GLU A 51 -2.51 -3.32 1.76
CA GLU A 51 -3.85 -2.84 2.04
C GLU A 51 -4.56 -2.55 0.72
N ILE A 52 -5.79 -3.03 0.58
CA ILE A 52 -6.63 -2.83 -0.61
C ILE A 52 -7.73 -1.84 -0.28
N PHE A 53 -7.76 -0.75 -1.02
CA PHE A 53 -8.73 0.32 -0.87
C PHE A 53 -9.66 0.43 -2.07
N SER A 54 -10.89 0.86 -1.82
CA SER A 54 -11.83 1.36 -2.82
C SER A 54 -12.17 2.80 -2.49
N GLY A 55 -11.55 3.75 -3.19
CA GLY A 55 -11.51 5.14 -2.73
C GLY A 55 -10.80 5.21 -1.37
N ASP A 56 -11.44 5.82 -0.38
CA ASP A 56 -10.87 5.96 0.98
C ASP A 56 -11.22 4.78 1.92
N ARG A 57 -11.92 3.76 1.41
CA ARG A 57 -12.39 2.62 2.23
C ARG A 57 -11.44 1.43 2.11
N LEU A 58 -10.87 1.01 3.24
CA LEU A 58 -10.15 -0.27 3.33
C LEU A 58 -11.14 -1.44 3.14
N LEU A 59 -10.84 -2.30 2.17
CA LEU A 59 -11.61 -3.51 1.88
C LEU A 59 -10.99 -4.75 2.51
N GLY A 60 -9.67 -4.82 2.58
CA GLY A 60 -8.93 -5.95 3.13
C GLY A 60 -7.44 -5.67 3.16
N SER A 61 -6.72 -6.47 3.94
CA SER A 61 -5.27 -6.36 4.04
C SER A 61 -4.62 -7.73 4.26
N THR A 62 -3.34 -7.84 3.91
CA THR A 62 -2.52 -9.01 4.19
C THR A 62 -1.10 -8.58 4.54
N THR A 63 -0.48 -9.26 5.50
CA THR A 63 0.93 -9.05 5.81
C THR A 63 1.80 -9.81 4.83
N VAL A 64 2.90 -9.19 4.42
CA VAL A 64 3.95 -9.76 3.57
C VAL A 64 5.29 -9.67 4.31
N ARG A 65 6.22 -10.57 3.97
CA ARG A 65 7.55 -10.59 4.57
C ARG A 65 8.50 -9.69 3.78
N ALA A 66 9.63 -9.35 4.39
CA ALA A 66 10.77 -8.83 3.64
C ALA A 66 11.19 -9.82 2.54
N GLY A 67 11.44 -9.33 1.34
CA GLY A 67 11.78 -10.10 0.15
C GLY A 67 10.65 -10.19 -0.87
N ALA A 68 10.77 -11.17 -1.76
CA ALA A 68 9.77 -11.50 -2.77
C ALA A 68 8.68 -12.38 -2.16
N ASN A 69 7.43 -11.92 -2.22
CA ASN A 69 6.27 -12.68 -1.79
C ASN A 69 5.46 -13.03 -3.03
N ASP A 70 5.44 -14.30 -3.40
CA ASP A 70 4.63 -14.81 -4.50
C ASP A 70 3.22 -15.15 -4.05
N ASN A 71 2.29 -15.19 -5.01
CA ASN A 71 0.90 -15.57 -4.82
C ASN A 71 0.19 -14.81 -3.68
N VAL A 72 0.45 -13.50 -3.56
CA VAL A 72 -0.18 -12.66 -2.54
C VAL A 72 -1.64 -12.45 -2.91
N ARG A 73 -2.54 -12.85 -2.01
CA ARG A 73 -3.99 -12.73 -2.18
C ARG A 73 -4.60 -11.98 -1.02
N VAL A 74 -5.45 -11.01 -1.34
CA VAL A 74 -6.21 -10.26 -0.34
C VAL A 74 -7.69 -10.54 -0.52
N ASN A 75 -8.34 -11.07 0.51
CA ASN A 75 -9.78 -11.22 0.52
C ASN A 75 -10.42 -9.86 0.87
N VAL A 76 -11.26 -9.35 -0.03
CA VAL A 76 -11.99 -8.09 0.11
C VAL A 76 -13.47 -8.31 0.49
N GLY A 77 -13.86 -9.55 0.77
CA GLY A 77 -15.18 -9.97 1.22
C GLY A 77 -16.27 -9.97 0.14
N ARG A 78 -16.21 -9.07 -0.84
CA ARG A 78 -17.15 -8.99 -1.97
C ARG A 78 -16.42 -8.64 -3.26
N PRO A 79 -16.93 -9.10 -4.42
CA PRO A 79 -16.40 -8.68 -5.71
C PRO A 79 -16.38 -7.15 -5.82
N PRO A 80 -15.22 -6.55 -6.14
CA PRO A 80 -15.15 -5.11 -6.35
C PRO A 80 -15.95 -4.72 -7.60
N VAL A 81 -16.65 -3.59 -7.54
CA VAL A 81 -17.44 -3.04 -8.66
C VAL A 81 -16.78 -1.81 -9.29
N SER A 82 -15.61 -1.44 -8.79
CA SER A 82 -14.82 -0.26 -9.16
C SER A 82 -13.34 -0.56 -9.03
N ASN A 83 -12.52 0.30 -9.64
CA ASN A 83 -11.07 0.25 -9.52
C ASN A 83 -10.65 0.28 -8.04
N LEU A 84 -9.60 -0.48 -7.73
CA LEU A 84 -9.05 -0.57 -6.38
C LEU A 84 -7.66 0.06 -6.34
N THR A 85 -7.21 0.38 -5.14
CA THR A 85 -5.85 0.84 -4.89
C THR A 85 -5.19 -0.11 -3.91
N ALA A 86 -4.10 -0.73 -4.34
CA ALA A 86 -3.25 -1.50 -3.44
C ALA A 86 -2.12 -0.60 -2.92
N VAL A 87 -1.99 -0.55 -1.60
CA VAL A 87 -0.96 0.21 -0.90
C VAL A 87 -0.11 -0.78 -0.13
N LEU A 88 1.19 -0.75 -0.34
CA LEU A 88 2.17 -1.47 0.48
C LEU A 88 2.73 -0.50 1.51
N SER A 89 2.50 -0.78 2.79
CA SER A 89 2.94 0.05 3.90
C SER A 89 3.81 -0.75 4.87
N ALA A 90 4.89 -0.15 5.39
CA ALA A 90 5.70 -0.73 6.46
C ALA A 90 5.96 0.35 7.52
N ASP A 91 5.77 0.02 8.79
CA ASP A 91 5.96 0.95 9.92
C ASP A 91 5.24 2.33 9.76
N GLY A 92 4.11 2.35 9.04
CA GLY A 92 3.34 3.56 8.76
C GLY A 92 3.83 4.39 7.57
N GLU A 93 4.89 3.94 6.89
CA GLU A 93 5.40 4.53 5.65
C GLU A 93 4.84 3.78 4.43
N VAL A 94 4.38 4.53 3.43
CA VAL A 94 3.92 3.95 2.16
C VAL A 94 5.13 3.66 1.28
N LEU A 95 5.40 2.38 1.07
CA LEU A 95 6.53 1.89 0.27
C LEU A 95 6.20 1.84 -1.23
N ALA A 96 4.95 1.49 -1.57
CA ALA A 96 4.49 1.41 -2.95
C ALA A 96 2.97 1.54 -3.04
N THR A 97 2.50 2.06 -4.17
CA THR A 97 1.07 2.13 -4.47
C THR A 97 0.83 1.71 -5.92
N THR A 98 -0.21 0.93 -6.16
CA THR A 98 -0.66 0.58 -7.51
C THR A 98 -2.19 0.62 -7.62
N VAL A 99 -2.68 0.90 -8.82
CA VAL A 99 -4.11 0.86 -9.13
C VAL A 99 -4.42 -0.49 -9.78
N ILE A 100 -5.48 -1.12 -9.29
CA ILE A 100 -5.98 -2.39 -9.82
C ILE A 100 -7.23 -2.07 -10.63
N ASP A 101 -7.15 -2.30 -11.93
CA ASP A 101 -8.29 -2.19 -12.82
C ASP A 101 -9.14 -3.45 -12.71
N VAL A 102 -10.43 -3.26 -12.46
CA VAL A 102 -11.41 -4.34 -12.33
C VAL A 102 -12.25 -4.31 -13.61
N ASP A 103 -11.98 -5.24 -14.52
CA ASP A 103 -12.72 -5.33 -15.77
C ASP A 103 -14.14 -5.83 -15.50
N ARG A 104 -15.12 -4.99 -15.82
CA ARG A 104 -16.55 -5.28 -15.67
C ARG A 104 -17.13 -6.02 -16.88
N ASN A 105 -16.30 -6.46 -17.81
CA ASN A 105 -16.75 -7.04 -19.09
C ASN A 105 -16.78 -8.57 -19.14
N ASP A 106 -16.82 -9.26 -18.00
CA ASP A 106 -17.07 -10.70 -17.96
C ASP A 106 -18.60 -10.96 -18.09
N ARG A 107 -19.13 -10.74 -19.29
CA ARG A 107 -20.50 -11.07 -19.70
C ARG A 107 -20.51 -11.88 -20.98
#